data_AF-S7TLF8-F1
#
_entry.id   AF-S7TLF8-F1
#
_cell.length_a   1.000
_cell.length_b   1.000
_cell.length_c   1.000
_cell.angle_alpha   90.00
_cell.angle_beta   90.00
_cell.angle_gamma   90.00
#
_symmetry.space_group_name_H-M   'P 1'
#
loop_
_entity.id
_entity.type
_entity.pdbx_description
1 polymer ?
#
loop_
_entity_poly.entity_id
_entity_poly.type
_entity_poly.pdbx_seq_one_letter_code
_entity_poly.pdbx_strand_id
1 'polypeptide(L)'
;MSENAENFEKRLERLGAIVERLEQGELPLEQGVALYKEGLALAKACREQLDAARNEVRIYQDGLLKDFANADSAGAEGAGGVGE
;
A
#
# COMPACT_ATOMS: atom_id res chain seq x y z
N MET A 1 10.22 7.14 -4.91
CA MET A 1 9.47 5.86 -4.77
C MET A 1 10.34 4.61 -4.90
N SER A 2 11.54 4.62 -5.53
CA SER A 2 12.37 3.40 -5.70
C SER A 2 12.90 2.77 -4.42
N GLU A 3 13.38 3.55 -3.45
CA GLU A 3 14.06 2.99 -2.26
C GLU A 3 13.12 2.15 -1.37
N ASN A 4 11.84 2.54 -1.29
CA ASN A 4 10.83 1.77 -0.57
C ASN A 4 10.43 0.49 -1.31
N ALA A 5 10.41 0.51 -2.65
CA ALA A 5 10.12 -0.67 -3.44
C ALA A 5 11.23 -1.73 -3.29
N GLU A 6 12.50 -1.34 -3.39
CA GLU A 6 13.62 -2.25 -3.16
C GLU A 6 13.62 -2.84 -1.75
N ASN A 7 13.25 -2.04 -0.74
CA ASN A 7 13.12 -2.53 0.63
C ASN A 7 11.94 -3.49 0.83
N PHE A 8 10.84 -3.32 0.07
CA PHE A 8 9.72 -4.26 0.10
C PHE A 8 10.10 -5.60 -0.52
N GLU A 9 10.68 -5.59 -1.73
CA GLU A 9 11.12 -6.80 -2.43
C GLU A 9 12.11 -7.61 -1.57
N LYS A 10 13.09 -6.95 -0.95
CA LYS A 10 14.06 -7.62 -0.06
C LYS A 10 13.39 -8.28 1.16
N ARG A 11 12.42 -7.61 1.78
CA ARG A 11 11.68 -8.19 2.92
C ARG A 11 10.80 -9.35 2.50
N LEU A 12 10.19 -9.26 1.31
CA LEU A 12 9.36 -10.32 0.75
C LEU A 12 10.21 -11.55 0.40
N GLU A 13 11.36 -11.37 -0.24
CA GLU A 13 12.33 -12.43 -0.53
C GLU A 13 12.80 -13.12 0.76
N ARG A 14 13.17 -12.33 1.78
CA ARG A 14 13.57 -12.86 3.08
C ARG A 14 12.45 -13.65 3.75
N LEU A 15 11.21 -13.15 3.69
CA LEU A 15 10.04 -13.85 4.23
C LEU A 15 9.81 -15.19 3.52
N GLY A 16 9.95 -15.24 2.19
CA GLY A 16 9.89 -16.49 1.42
C GLY A 16 10.93 -17.50 1.86
N ALA A 17 12.19 -17.07 1.97
CA ALA A 17 13.28 -17.94 2.44
C ALA A 17 13.07 -18.47 3.87
N ILE A 18 12.43 -17.68 4.75
CA ILE A 18 12.04 -18.12 6.10
C ILE A 18 10.96 -19.21 6.03
N VAL A 19 9.94 -19.01 5.20
CA VAL A 19 8.86 -20.00 5.01
C VAL A 19 9.44 -21.31 4.49
N GLU A 20 10.27 -21.28 3.45
CA GLU A 20 10.92 -22.48 2.93
C GLU A 20 11.72 -23.23 3.99
N ARG A 21 12.48 -22.51 4.83
CA ARG A 21 13.23 -23.11 5.93
C ARG A 21 12.33 -23.74 6.99
N LEU A 22 11.23 -23.08 7.35
CA LEU A 22 10.26 -23.60 8.32
C LEU A 22 9.55 -24.86 7.79
N GLU A 23 9.24 -24.90 6.49
CA GLU A 23 8.60 -26.05 5.84
C GLU A 23 9.52 -27.26 5.70
N GLN A 24 10.84 -27.07 5.61
CA GLN A 24 11.82 -28.16 5.61
C GLN A 24 11.82 -28.99 6.91
N GLY A 25 11.41 -28.41 8.04
CA GLY A 25 11.21 -29.14 9.30
C GLY A 25 12.46 -29.69 9.99
N GLU A 26 13.67 -29.52 9.43
CA GLU A 26 14.95 -29.97 10.01
C GLU A 26 15.57 -28.97 11.01
N LEU A 27 14.81 -27.98 11.47
CA LEU A 27 15.31 -26.92 12.34
C LEU A 27 15.16 -27.29 13.83
N PRO A 28 16.17 -26.99 14.67
CA PRO A 28 15.99 -26.99 16.12
C PRO A 28 14.86 -26.05 16.53
N LEU A 29 14.10 -26.43 17.57
CA LEU A 29 12.92 -25.67 18.03
C LEU A 29 13.21 -24.19 18.26
N GLU A 30 14.33 -23.86 18.92
CA GLU A 30 14.71 -22.47 19.17
C GLU A 30 14.94 -21.67 17.88
N GLN A 31 15.54 -22.29 16.87
CA GLN A 31 15.74 -21.67 15.56
C GLN A 31 14.42 -21.51 14.81
N GLY A 32 13.54 -22.51 14.87
CA GLY A 32 12.19 -22.41 14.31
C GLY A 32 11.38 -21.27 14.92
N VAL A 33 11.42 -21.12 16.25
CA VAL A 33 10.75 -20.01 16.96
C VAL A 33 11.35 -18.66 16.58
N ALA A 34 12.68 -18.56 16.44
CA ALA A 34 13.33 -17.32 16.02
C ALA A 34 12.94 -16.93 14.59
N LEU A 35 12.99 -17.87 13.64
CA LEU A 35 12.58 -17.66 12.25
C LEU A 35 11.11 -17.28 12.14
N TYR A 36 10.23 -17.91 12.92
CA TYR A 36 8.82 -17.56 12.94
C TYR A 36 8.58 -16.11 13.41
N LYS A 37 9.27 -15.67 14.47
CA LYS A 37 9.18 -14.27 14.96
C LYS A 37 9.69 -13.27 13.92
N GLU A 38 10.81 -13.59 13.26
CA GLU A 38 11.35 -12.78 12.17
C GLU A 38 10.35 -12.67 11.02
N GLY A 39 9.78 -13.80 10.59
CA GLY A 39 8.77 -13.86 9.54
C GLY A 39 7.52 -13.02 9.87
N LEU A 40 7.07 -13.06 11.12
CA LEU A 40 5.93 -12.26 11.57
C LEU A 40 6.21 -10.75 11.47
N ALA A 41 7.42 -10.33 11.86
CA ALA A 41 7.85 -8.93 11.77
C ALA A 41 7.94 -8.45 10.31
N LEU A 42 8.52 -9.27 9.43
CA LEU A 42 8.60 -8.98 8.00
C LEU A 42 7.22 -8.89 7.35
N ALA A 43 6.33 -9.83 7.64
CA ALA A 43 4.96 -9.83 7.13
C ALA A 43 4.20 -8.57 7.56
N LYS A 44 4.34 -8.15 8.82
CA LYS A 44 3.75 -6.92 9.34
C LYS A 44 4.25 -5.69 8.58
N ALA A 45 5.57 -5.56 8.43
CA ALA A 45 6.19 -4.43 7.73
C ALA A 45 5.76 -4.35 6.25
N CYS A 46 5.67 -5.50 5.57
CA CYS A 46 5.17 -5.55 4.19
C CYS A 46 3.70 -5.08 4.11
N ARG A 47 2.85 -5.49 5.06
CA ARG A 47 1.46 -5.03 5.09
C ARG A 47 1.34 -3.53 5.32
N GLU A 48 2.08 -2.99 6.29
CA GLU A 48 2.08 -1.55 6.60
C GLU A 48 2.48 -0.72 5.38
N GLN A 49 3.48 -1.17 4.61
CA GLN A 49 3.87 -0.48 3.38
C GLN A 49 2.80 -0.57 2.27
N LEU A 50 2.14 -1.72 2.11
CA LEU A 50 1.05 -1.86 1.15
C LEU A 50 -0.15 -0.98 1.52
N ASP A 51 -0.48 -0.88 2.80
CA ASP A 51 -1.57 -0.01 3.27
C ASP A 51 -1.24 1.47 3.06
N ALA A 52 0.01 1.88 3.28
CA ALA A 52 0.46 3.23 2.95
C ALA A 52 0.31 3.54 1.45
N ALA A 53 0.79 2.64 0.59
CA ALA A 53 0.68 2.79 -0.86
C ALA A 53 -0.78 2.85 -1.32
N ARG A 54 -1.66 2.01 -0.76
CA ARG A 54 -3.11 2.04 -1.04
C ARG A 54 -3.74 3.37 -0.63
N ASN A 55 -3.36 3.90 0.54
CA ASN A 55 -3.85 5.18 1.01
C ASN A 55 -3.40 6.34 0.10
N GLU A 56 -2.14 6.34 -0.34
CA GLU A 56 -1.65 7.33 -1.32
C GLU A 56 -2.50 7.29 -2.60
N VAL A 57 -2.70 6.09 -3.18
CA VAL A 57 -3.54 5.92 -4.37
C VAL A 57 -4.97 6.45 -4.14
N ARG A 58 -5.57 6.19 -2.97
CA ARG A 58 -6.90 6.69 -2.63
C ARG A 58 -6.95 8.21 -2.59
N ILE A 59 -5.96 8.85 -1.97
CA ILE A 59 -5.88 10.32 -1.90
C ILE A 59 -5.76 10.92 -3.30
N TYR A 60 -4.95 10.33 -4.18
CA TYR A 60 -4.84 10.80 -5.58
C TYR A 60 -6.16 10.67 -6.34
N GLN A 61 -6.87 9.55 -6.19
CA GLN A 61 -8.18 9.36 -6.82
C GLN A 61 -9.23 10.34 -6.30
N ASP A 62 -9.29 10.54 -4.97
CA ASP A 62 -10.21 11.50 -4.34
C ASP A 62 -9.90 12.96 -4.75
N GLY A 63 -8.61 13.30 -4.89
CA GLY A 63 -8.16 14.60 -5.39
C GLY A 63 -8.62 14.82 -6.83
N LEU A 64 -8.33 13.87 -7.73
CA LEU A 64 -8.80 13.91 -9.11
C LEU A 64 -10.34 14.07 -9.18
N LEU A 65 -11.08 13.29 -8.40
CA LEU A 65 -12.55 13.36 -8.38
C LEU A 65 -13.07 14.75 -7.98
N LYS A 66 -12.41 15.42 -7.02
CA LYS A 66 -12.75 16.80 -6.63
C LYS A 66 -12.46 17.80 -7.73
N ASP A 67 -11.35 17.64 -8.44
CA ASP A 67 -10.98 18.52 -9.56
C ASP A 67 -11.99 18.43 -10.71
N PHE A 68 -12.47 17.21 -11.02
CA PHE A 68 -13.54 17.00 -12.01
C PHE A 68 -14.88 17.55 -11.55
N ALA A 69 -15.26 17.38 -10.28
CA ALA A 69 -16.51 17.93 -9.74
C ALA A 69 -16.52 19.47 -9.76
N ASN A 70 -15.37 20.11 -9.54
CA ASN A 70 -15.26 21.58 -9.59
C ASN A 70 -15.36 22.11 -11.03
N ALA A 71 -14.78 21.39 -12.00
CA ALA A 71 -14.80 21.75 -13.42
C ALA A 71 -16.21 21.70 -14.03
N ASP A 72 -17.08 20.78 -13.56
CA ASP A 72 -18.47 20.69 -14.00
C ASP A 72 -19.33 21.85 -13.47
N SER A 73 -19.08 22.29 -12.22
CA SER A 73 -19.79 23.42 -11.61
C SER A 73 -19.41 24.81 -12.15
N ALA A 74 -18.29 24.95 -12.88
CA ALA A 74 -17.87 26.21 -13.48
C ALA A 74 -18.58 26.50 -14.83
N GLY A 75 -19.41 25.59 -15.34
CA GLY A 75 -20.12 25.73 -16.61
C GLY A 75 -21.56 26.27 -16.54
N ALA A 76 -22.07 26.62 -15.35
CA ALA A 76 -23.47 27.00 -15.14
C ALA A 76 -23.65 28.45 -14.63
N GLU A 77 -22.92 29.41 -15.19
CA GLU A 77 -23.28 30.84 -15.07
C GLU A 77 -23.43 31.44 -16.47
N GLY A 78 -24.67 31.48 -16.99
CA GLY A 78 -24.93 32.15 -18.27
C GLY A 78 -26.25 31.81 -18.95
N ALA A 79 -27.40 32.03 -18.30
CA ALA A 79 -28.66 32.29 -19.01
C ALA A 79 -29.71 32.89 -18.06
N GLY A 80 -30.17 34.12 -18.35
CA GLY A 80 -31.40 34.65 -17.75
C GLY A 80 -31.40 36.15 -17.47
N GLY A 81 -31.08 36.98 -18.48
CA GLY A 81 -31.54 38.37 -18.49
C GLY A 81 -33.00 38.46 -18.98
N VAL A 82 -33.56 39.66 -18.82
CA VAL A 82 -34.92 40.15 -19.18
C VAL A 82 -35.96 39.79 -18.11
N GLY A 83 -36.55 40.71 -17.35
CA GLY A 83 -36.81 42.13 -17.59
C GLY A 83 -38.33 42.33 -17.49
N GLU A 84 -38.79 43.00 -16.43
CA GLU A 84 -39.89 43.98 -16.34
C GLU A 84 -39.93 44.57 -14.93
#